data_AF-A0A8S3UPW7-F1
#
_entry.id   AF-A0A8S3UPW7-F1
#
_cell.length_a   1.000
_cell.length_b   1.000
_cell.length_c   1.000
_cell.angle_alpha   90.00
_cell.angle_beta   90.00
_cell.angle_gamma   90.00
#
_symmetry.space_group_name_H-M   'P 1'
#
loop_
_entity.id
_entity.type
_entity.pdbx_description
1 polymer ?
#
loop_
_entity_poly.entity_id
_entity_poly.type
_entity_poly.pdbx_seq_one_letter_code
_entity_poly.pdbx_strand_id
1 'polypeptide(L)'
;MSQLELLRSCVSEHKQSEVESLFSDKGLVETVCHLWENIWTEEEKLQAENDTKNRNEESKYYKLLFIEFNIKGHYDQVDSHRNFVQKAYNRLKDFVPNMLEDDAEKHDLSKYDFSQAIGYTVRWVHMIDNDAWKKSLDDHYKREHHHPQNFGQERMSQRFLEESFIDMVGSRWERNLKGDENAKNSDLVDFQPQYLTRYHKDDFKAVSDLINKIKES
;
A
#
# COMPACT_ATOMS: atom_id res chain seq x y z
N MET A 1 10.43 24.98 -12.44
CA MET A 1 10.87 25.07 -11.04
C MET A 1 11.65 23.80 -10.76
N SER A 2 12.87 23.89 -10.22
CA SER A 2 13.65 22.71 -9.84
C SER A 2 13.05 22.03 -8.61
N GLN A 3 13.42 20.77 -8.36
CA GLN A 3 13.00 20.04 -7.15
C GLN A 3 13.42 20.78 -5.87
N LEU A 4 14.62 21.37 -5.86
CA LEU A 4 15.11 22.15 -4.74
C LEU A 4 14.29 23.43 -4.50
N GLU A 5 13.94 24.15 -5.58
CA GLU A 5 13.08 25.33 -5.48
C GLU A 5 11.69 24.99 -4.93
N LEU A 6 11.12 23.85 -5.35
CA LEU A 6 9.85 23.36 -4.81
C LEU A 6 9.95 23.04 -3.32
N LEU A 7 10.97 22.27 -2.90
CA LEU A 7 11.22 21.93 -1.50
C LEU A 7 11.35 23.19 -0.63
N ARG A 8 12.13 24.18 -1.07
CA ARG A 8 12.29 25.47 -0.36
C ARG A 8 10.98 26.23 -0.26
N SER A 9 10.15 26.20 -1.31
CA SER A 9 8.85 26.87 -1.30
C SER A 9 7.89 26.25 -0.28
N CYS A 10 8.05 24.97 0.04
CA CYS A 10 7.25 24.21 1.00
C CYS A 10 7.67 24.39 2.46
N VAL A 11 8.62 25.28 2.77
CA VAL A 11 9.04 25.57 4.15
C VAL A 11 9.20 27.07 4.38
N SER A 12 9.22 27.48 5.65
CA SER A 12 9.56 28.85 6.03
C SER A 12 11.03 29.19 5.73
N GLU A 13 11.31 30.47 5.53
CA GLU A 13 12.64 30.96 5.09
C GLU A 13 13.79 30.50 5.99
N HIS A 14 13.58 30.51 7.32
CA HIS A 14 14.60 30.10 8.29
C HIS A 14 14.92 28.59 8.27
N LYS A 15 14.13 27.78 7.56
CA LYS A 15 14.35 26.33 7.37
C LYS A 15 14.97 26.00 6.02
N GLN A 16 15.08 26.95 5.09
CA GLN A 16 15.52 26.65 3.72
C GLN A 16 16.95 26.14 3.65
N SER A 17 17.88 26.66 4.46
CA SER A 17 19.28 26.19 4.49
C SER A 17 19.40 24.74 4.99
N GLU A 18 18.59 24.37 5.98
CA GLU A 18 18.48 22.99 6.48
C GLU A 18 18.01 22.05 5.35
N VAL A 19 16.98 22.46 4.61
CA VAL A 19 16.41 21.71 3.49
C VAL A 19 17.40 21.58 2.32
N GLU A 20 18.12 22.65 1.98
CA GLU A 20 19.15 22.62 0.94
C GLU A 20 20.28 21.64 1.27
N SER A 21 20.77 21.71 2.51
CA SER A 21 21.80 20.80 3.02
C SER A 21 21.34 19.34 2.95
N LEU A 22 20.12 19.07 3.42
CA LEU A 22 19.56 17.72 3.42
C LEU A 22 19.32 17.20 2.00
N PHE A 23 18.82 18.03 1.09
CA PHE A 23 18.61 17.65 -0.31
C PHE A 23 19.92 17.35 -1.01
N SER A 24 20.97 18.13 -0.74
CA SER A 24 22.30 17.89 -1.31
C SER A 24 22.93 16.59 -0.80
N ASP A 25 22.67 16.21 0.45
CA ASP A 25 23.24 15.01 1.08
C ASP A 25 22.45 13.73 0.74
N LYS A 26 21.11 13.80 0.84
CA LYS A 26 20.24 12.61 0.80
C LYS A 26 19.27 12.57 -0.39
N GLY A 27 19.18 13.64 -1.17
CA GLY A 27 18.26 13.74 -2.31
C GLY A 27 16.80 13.95 -1.93
N LEU A 28 15.91 13.88 -2.93
CA LEU A 28 14.50 14.26 -2.82
C LEU A 28 13.75 13.44 -1.77
N VAL A 29 13.85 12.11 -1.82
CA VAL A 29 12.96 11.21 -1.08
C VAL A 29 13.13 11.38 0.43
N GLU A 30 14.36 11.28 0.90
CA GLU A 30 14.70 11.46 2.32
C GLU A 30 14.41 12.88 2.80
N THR A 31 14.56 13.89 1.93
CA THR A 31 14.21 15.27 2.26
C THR A 31 12.71 15.42 2.48
N VAL A 32 11.87 14.86 1.60
CA VAL A 32 10.41 14.88 1.77
C VAL A 32 9.99 14.16 3.06
N CYS A 33 10.57 13.00 3.36
CA CYS A 33 10.30 12.29 4.61
C CYS A 33 10.65 13.15 5.84
N HIS A 34 11.81 13.80 5.84
CA HIS A 34 12.21 14.69 6.94
C HIS A 34 11.30 15.91 7.07
N LEU A 35 10.88 16.49 5.94
CA LEU A 35 9.93 17.60 5.93
C LEU A 35 8.62 17.20 6.60
N TRP A 36 8.05 16.08 6.17
CA TRP A 36 6.81 15.54 6.72
C TRP A 36 6.91 15.22 8.21
N GLU A 37 8.00 14.61 8.66
CA GLU A 37 8.10 14.14 10.04
C GLU A 37 8.51 15.25 11.03
N ASN A 38 9.40 16.15 10.62
CA ASN A 38 10.15 16.99 11.57
C ASN A 38 10.01 18.49 11.32
N ILE A 39 9.61 18.93 10.12
CA ILE A 39 9.62 20.35 9.76
C ILE A 39 8.20 20.91 9.58
N TRP A 40 7.32 20.20 8.89
CA TRP A 40 5.97 20.67 8.66
C TRP A 40 5.15 20.65 9.94
N THR A 41 4.47 21.76 10.18
CA THR A 41 3.43 21.90 11.20
C THR A 41 2.20 21.09 10.82
N GLU A 42 1.32 20.81 11.79
CA GLU A 42 0.07 20.10 11.51
C GLU A 42 -0.84 20.84 10.51
N GLU A 43 -0.79 22.18 10.48
CA GLU A 43 -1.50 22.99 9.49
C GLU A 43 -0.92 22.78 8.07
N GLU A 44 0.40 22.78 7.93
CA GLU A 44 1.07 22.53 6.65
C GLU A 44 0.81 21.10 6.16
N LYS A 45 0.82 20.11 7.06
CA LYS A 45 0.46 18.72 6.76
C LYS A 45 -0.97 18.60 6.24
N LEU A 46 -1.92 19.21 6.94
CA LEU A 46 -3.32 19.22 6.54
C LEU A 46 -3.51 19.92 5.19
N GLN A 47 -2.81 21.02 4.95
CA GLN A 47 -2.83 21.71 3.66
C GLN A 47 -2.25 20.83 2.56
N ALA A 48 -1.13 20.16 2.81
CA ALA A 48 -0.49 19.26 1.85
C ALA A 48 -1.39 18.06 1.51
N GLU A 49 -2.05 17.48 2.50
CA GLU A 49 -3.06 16.43 2.31
C GLU A 49 -4.21 16.93 1.44
N ASN A 50 -4.80 18.08 1.78
CA ASN A 50 -5.92 18.66 1.04
C ASN A 50 -5.55 18.98 -0.42
N ASP A 51 -4.38 19.57 -0.65
CA ASP A 51 -3.92 19.90 -2.00
C ASP A 51 -3.65 18.64 -2.85
N THR A 52 -3.10 17.60 -2.23
CA THR A 52 -2.86 16.31 -2.89
C THR A 52 -4.18 15.62 -3.22
N LYS A 53 -5.10 15.54 -2.26
CA LYS A 53 -6.41 14.90 -2.40
C LYS A 53 -7.31 15.59 -3.44
N ASN A 54 -7.34 16.92 -3.42
CA ASN A 54 -8.15 17.71 -4.34
C ASN A 54 -7.48 17.95 -5.70
N ARG A 55 -6.27 17.40 -5.90
CA ARG A 55 -5.46 17.60 -7.11
C ARG A 55 -5.31 19.07 -7.49
N ASN A 56 -4.98 19.91 -6.50
CA ASN A 56 -4.81 21.34 -6.69
C ASN A 56 -3.50 21.61 -7.45
N GLU A 57 -3.57 21.61 -8.79
CA GLU A 57 -2.39 21.72 -9.67
C GLU A 57 -1.57 23.00 -9.46
N GLU A 58 -2.13 24.05 -8.86
CA GLU A 58 -1.40 25.28 -8.54
C GLU A 58 -0.60 25.20 -7.25
N SER A 59 -0.95 24.27 -6.34
CA SER A 59 -0.29 24.12 -5.05
C SER A 59 1.15 23.62 -5.18
N LYS A 60 2.04 24.25 -4.41
CA LYS A 60 3.41 23.77 -4.19
C LYS A 60 3.46 22.36 -3.59
N TYR A 61 2.52 22.01 -2.71
CA TYR A 61 2.46 20.67 -2.11
C TYR A 61 2.03 19.63 -3.12
N TYR A 62 1.05 19.94 -3.96
CA TYR A 62 0.65 19.04 -5.05
C TYR A 62 1.81 18.79 -6.02
N LYS A 63 2.47 19.86 -6.48
CA LYS A 63 3.64 19.76 -7.38
C LYS A 63 4.77 18.93 -6.75
N LEU A 64 5.12 19.20 -5.48
CA LEU A 64 6.17 18.48 -4.79
C LEU A 64 5.80 17.01 -4.53
N LEU A 65 4.62 16.74 -3.97
CA LEU A 65 4.27 15.42 -3.45
C LEU A 65 3.64 14.51 -4.51
N PHE A 66 2.68 15.03 -5.24
CA PHE A 66 1.93 14.23 -6.20
C PHE A 66 2.72 13.99 -7.50
N ILE A 67 3.46 15.00 -7.95
CA ILE A 67 4.22 14.95 -9.21
C ILE A 67 5.68 14.54 -8.95
N GLU A 68 6.47 15.36 -8.25
CA GLU A 68 7.92 15.11 -8.13
C GLU A 68 8.26 13.91 -7.23
N PHE A 69 7.64 13.83 -6.04
CA PHE A 69 7.78 12.68 -5.15
C PHE A 69 6.96 11.47 -5.61
N ASN A 70 6.04 11.66 -6.57
CA ASN A 70 5.30 10.63 -7.28
C ASN A 70 4.33 9.79 -6.41
N ILE A 71 3.54 10.45 -5.55
CA ILE A 71 2.35 9.81 -4.91
C ILE A 71 1.39 9.26 -5.97
N LYS A 72 1.32 9.89 -7.15
CA LYS A 72 0.52 9.37 -8.26
C LYS A 72 0.85 7.92 -8.58
N GLY A 73 2.14 7.58 -8.69
CA GLY A 73 2.59 6.22 -8.98
C GLY A 73 2.17 5.22 -7.91
N HIS A 74 2.19 5.62 -6.63
CA HIS A 74 1.64 4.80 -5.54
C HIS A 74 0.13 4.59 -5.70
N TYR A 75 -0.65 5.65 -5.96
CA TYR A 75 -2.10 5.53 -6.17
C TYR A 75 -2.44 4.64 -7.36
N ASP A 76 -1.72 4.75 -8.48
CA ASP A 76 -1.91 3.89 -9.64
C ASP A 76 -1.68 2.40 -9.27
N GLN A 77 -0.69 2.09 -8.42
CA GLN A 77 -0.44 0.73 -7.93
C GLN A 77 -1.55 0.23 -6.98
N VAL A 78 -2.04 1.08 -6.06
CA VAL A 78 -3.14 0.73 -5.16
C VAL A 78 -4.43 0.49 -5.95
N ASP A 79 -4.76 1.36 -6.91
CA ASP A 79 -5.91 1.21 -7.80
C ASP A 79 -5.87 -0.13 -8.55
N SER A 80 -4.70 -0.47 -9.12
CA SER A 80 -4.49 -1.74 -9.81
C SER A 80 -4.69 -2.95 -8.88
N HIS A 81 -4.01 -2.95 -7.73
CA HIS A 81 -4.10 -4.04 -6.76
C HIS A 81 -5.55 -4.26 -6.30
N ARG A 82 -6.24 -3.20 -5.90
CA ARG A 82 -7.65 -3.26 -5.45
C ARG A 82 -8.58 -3.81 -6.51
N ASN A 83 -8.40 -3.39 -7.77
CA ASN A 83 -9.15 -3.96 -8.89
C ASN A 83 -8.91 -5.48 -9.02
N PHE A 84 -7.67 -5.96 -8.86
CA PHE A 84 -7.39 -7.39 -8.92
C PHE A 84 -7.90 -8.17 -7.71
N VAL A 85 -7.92 -7.58 -6.51
CA VAL A 85 -8.55 -8.17 -5.33
C VAL A 85 -10.05 -8.33 -5.54
N GLN A 86 -10.73 -7.32 -6.07
CA GLN A 86 -12.15 -7.40 -6.40
C GLN A 86 -12.44 -8.45 -7.48
N LYS A 87 -11.60 -8.54 -8.52
CA LYS A 87 -11.71 -9.60 -9.54
C LYS A 87 -11.49 -10.99 -8.96
N ALA A 88 -10.49 -11.15 -8.10
CA ALA A 88 -10.20 -12.41 -7.42
C ALA A 88 -11.37 -12.85 -6.53
N TYR A 89 -11.93 -11.93 -5.75
CA TYR A 89 -13.15 -12.16 -4.97
C TYR A 89 -14.29 -12.64 -5.86
N ASN A 90 -14.65 -11.86 -6.88
CA ASN A 90 -15.76 -12.18 -7.78
C ASN A 90 -15.62 -13.57 -8.44
N ARG A 91 -14.38 -13.97 -8.75
CA ARG A 91 -14.08 -15.26 -9.37
C ARG A 91 -14.13 -16.43 -8.39
N LEU A 92 -13.76 -16.22 -7.13
CA LEU A 92 -13.59 -17.29 -6.14
C LEU A 92 -14.58 -17.23 -4.97
N LYS A 93 -15.56 -16.31 -4.99
CA LYS A 93 -16.51 -16.08 -3.88
C LYS A 93 -17.23 -17.34 -3.38
N ASP A 94 -17.50 -18.31 -4.25
CA ASP A 94 -18.13 -19.58 -3.86
C ASP A 94 -17.22 -20.46 -2.98
N PHE A 95 -15.91 -20.20 -2.98
CA PHE A 95 -14.92 -20.85 -2.13
C PHE A 95 -14.64 -20.08 -0.83
N VAL A 96 -15.02 -18.80 -0.76
CA VAL A 96 -14.77 -17.90 0.39
C VAL A 96 -16.09 -17.32 0.95
N PRO A 97 -16.97 -18.16 1.53
CA PRO A 97 -18.32 -17.76 1.91
C PRO A 97 -18.38 -16.82 3.13
N ASN A 98 -17.29 -16.59 3.85
CA ASN A 98 -17.22 -15.72 5.02
C ASN A 98 -16.69 -14.31 4.68
N MET A 99 -15.96 -14.16 3.57
CA MET A 99 -15.56 -12.86 3.04
C MET A 99 -16.76 -12.15 2.40
N LEU A 100 -17.02 -10.91 2.82
CA LEU A 100 -18.08 -10.08 2.25
C LEU A 100 -17.59 -9.34 1.01
N GLU A 101 -18.51 -9.00 0.10
CA GLU A 101 -18.19 -8.15 -1.06
C GLU A 101 -17.62 -6.80 -0.65
N ASP A 102 -18.16 -6.22 0.42
CA ASP A 102 -17.66 -4.98 1.02
C ASP A 102 -16.20 -5.07 1.50
N ASP A 103 -15.73 -6.27 1.89
CA ASP A 103 -14.31 -6.48 2.24
C ASP A 103 -13.43 -6.32 0.98
N ALA A 104 -13.85 -6.88 -0.15
CA ALA A 104 -13.13 -6.74 -1.42
C ALA A 104 -13.18 -5.31 -1.96
N GLU A 105 -14.32 -4.62 -1.83
CA GLU A 105 -14.49 -3.24 -2.29
C GLU A 105 -13.66 -2.25 -1.48
N LYS A 106 -13.57 -2.44 -0.16
CA LYS A 106 -12.86 -1.54 0.75
C LYS A 106 -11.41 -1.90 0.98
N HIS A 107 -10.97 -3.05 0.46
CA HIS A 107 -9.61 -3.54 0.61
C HIS A 107 -8.58 -2.42 0.34
N ASP A 108 -7.65 -2.23 1.27
CA ASP A 108 -6.53 -1.30 1.15
C ASP A 108 -6.90 0.19 0.96
N LEU A 109 -8.13 0.61 1.28
CA LEU A 109 -8.50 2.03 1.20
C LEU A 109 -7.66 2.93 2.11
N SER A 110 -7.14 2.40 3.23
CA SER A 110 -6.23 3.18 4.09
C SER A 110 -4.93 3.59 3.39
N LYS A 111 -4.52 2.95 2.28
CA LYS A 111 -3.32 3.32 1.52
C LYS A 111 -3.45 4.65 0.77
N TYR A 112 -4.66 5.22 0.66
CA TYR A 112 -4.87 6.59 0.17
C TYR A 112 -4.78 7.64 1.27
N ASP A 113 -4.75 7.24 2.55
CA ASP A 113 -4.53 8.18 3.65
C ASP A 113 -3.12 8.77 3.52
N PHE A 114 -3.01 10.08 3.75
CA PHE A 114 -1.81 10.82 3.40
C PHE A 114 -0.54 10.29 4.09
N SER A 115 -0.64 9.89 5.36
CA SER A 115 0.47 9.28 6.11
C SER A 115 0.93 7.94 5.53
N GLN A 116 0.01 7.12 4.99
CA GLN A 116 0.38 5.88 4.32
C GLN A 116 0.89 6.16 2.91
N ALA A 117 0.28 7.09 2.19
CA ALA A 117 0.70 7.48 0.85
C ALA A 117 2.19 7.88 0.80
N ILE A 118 2.67 8.65 1.78
CA ILE A 118 4.10 9.00 1.88
C ILE A 118 4.98 7.74 2.00
N GLY A 119 4.79 6.92 3.04
CA GLY A 119 5.67 5.77 3.27
C GLY A 119 5.55 4.67 2.22
N TYR A 120 4.36 4.42 1.67
CA TYR A 120 4.19 3.46 0.58
C TYR A 120 4.81 3.97 -0.73
N THR A 121 4.79 5.29 -0.99
CA THR A 121 5.54 5.87 -2.12
C THR A 121 7.04 5.65 -1.95
N VAL A 122 7.59 5.87 -0.76
CA VAL A 122 9.01 5.56 -0.46
C VAL A 122 9.34 4.11 -0.80
N ARG A 123 8.48 3.17 -0.38
CA ARG A 123 8.75 1.75 -0.54
C ARG A 123 8.57 1.25 -1.98
N TRP A 124 7.45 1.56 -2.61
CA TRP A 124 7.02 0.90 -3.84
C TRP A 124 7.24 1.72 -5.11
N VAL A 125 7.47 3.03 -4.97
CA VAL A 125 7.88 3.89 -6.08
C VAL A 125 9.39 4.10 -6.06
N HIS A 126 9.97 4.38 -4.89
CA HIS A 126 11.40 4.68 -4.77
C HIS A 126 12.28 3.52 -4.31
N MET A 127 11.68 2.38 -3.93
CA MET A 127 12.40 1.16 -3.51
C MET A 127 13.31 1.35 -2.29
N ILE A 128 12.96 2.31 -1.42
CA ILE A 128 13.71 2.63 -0.19
C ILE A 128 13.05 1.97 1.02
N ASP A 129 13.87 1.48 1.95
CA ASP A 129 13.43 0.95 3.25
C ASP A 129 13.92 1.88 4.36
N ASN A 130 13.07 2.80 4.78
CA ASN A 130 13.36 3.79 5.82
C ASN A 130 12.27 3.84 6.90
N ASP A 131 12.41 4.74 7.87
CA ASP A 131 11.50 4.82 9.00
C ASP A 131 10.10 5.33 8.62
N ALA A 132 9.98 6.16 7.59
CA ALA A 132 8.69 6.58 7.07
C ALA A 132 7.89 5.38 6.53
N TRP A 133 8.54 4.52 5.74
CA TRP A 133 7.93 3.26 5.28
C TRP A 133 7.49 2.39 6.47
N LYS A 134 8.37 2.15 7.45
CA LYS A 134 8.06 1.28 8.60
C LYS A 134 6.88 1.82 9.42
N LYS A 135 6.80 3.13 9.63
CA LYS A 135 5.67 3.77 10.33
C LYS A 135 4.37 3.61 9.55
N SER A 136 4.39 3.83 8.24
CA SER A 136 3.21 3.64 7.38
C SER A 136 2.77 2.16 7.31
N LEU A 137 3.72 1.22 7.30
CA LEU A 137 3.42 -0.21 7.34
C LEU A 137 2.77 -0.62 8.67
N ASP A 138 3.29 -0.15 9.79
CA ASP A 138 2.72 -0.39 11.12
C ASP A 138 1.31 0.20 11.26
N ASP A 139 1.10 1.44 10.79
CA ASP A 139 -0.23 2.06 10.74
C ASP A 139 -1.20 1.27 9.85
N HIS A 140 -0.74 0.78 8.70
CA HIS A 140 -1.53 -0.04 7.79
C HIS A 140 -1.98 -1.35 8.44
N TYR A 141 -1.05 -2.08 9.05
CA TYR A 141 -1.38 -3.30 9.78
C TYR A 141 -2.42 -3.06 10.87
N LYS A 142 -2.32 -1.96 11.63
CA LYS A 142 -3.32 -1.62 12.66
C LYS A 142 -4.73 -1.36 12.11
N ARG A 143 -4.87 -0.96 10.85
CA ARG A 143 -6.16 -0.64 10.21
C ARG A 143 -6.76 -1.80 9.42
N GLU A 144 -5.92 -2.68 8.87
CA GLU A 144 -6.33 -3.70 7.92
C GLU A 144 -6.18 -5.11 8.51
N HIS A 145 -7.29 -5.71 8.95
CA HIS A 145 -7.27 -6.98 9.68
C HIS A 145 -6.95 -8.22 8.84
N HIS A 146 -6.84 -8.12 7.51
CA HIS A 146 -6.47 -9.26 6.66
C HIS A 146 -4.97 -9.61 6.69
N HIS A 147 -4.14 -8.82 7.37
CA HIS A 147 -2.72 -9.12 7.52
C HIS A 147 -2.47 -10.10 8.67
N PRO A 148 -1.87 -11.29 8.41
CA PRO A 148 -1.55 -12.27 9.46
C PRO A 148 -0.64 -11.70 10.57
N GLN A 149 0.17 -10.70 10.25
CA GLN A 149 1.06 -9.99 11.17
C GLN A 149 0.32 -9.37 12.36
N ASN A 150 -0.98 -9.05 12.20
CA ASN A 150 -1.81 -8.49 13.28
C ASN A 150 -2.13 -9.48 14.40
N PHE A 151 -2.09 -10.77 14.10
CA PHE A 151 -2.51 -11.83 15.03
C PHE A 151 -1.32 -12.47 15.74
N GLY A 152 -0.09 -12.24 15.26
CA GLY A 152 1.12 -12.81 15.85
C GLY A 152 1.10 -14.34 15.83
N GLN A 153 0.80 -14.95 16.98
CA GLN A 153 0.65 -16.42 17.13
C GLN A 153 -0.81 -16.85 17.27
N GLU A 154 -1.75 -15.93 17.18
CA GLU A 154 -3.18 -16.22 17.25
C GLU A 154 -3.75 -16.54 15.87
N ARG A 155 -4.94 -17.15 15.87
CA ARG A 155 -5.66 -17.46 14.64
C ARG A 155 -6.44 -16.26 14.15
N MET A 156 -6.49 -16.11 12.83
CA MET A 156 -7.36 -15.14 12.17
C MET A 156 -8.83 -15.59 12.28
N SER A 157 -9.75 -14.62 12.26
CA SER A 157 -11.16 -14.95 11.99
C SER A 157 -11.28 -15.50 10.57
N GLN A 158 -12.27 -16.37 10.32
CA GLN A 158 -12.43 -16.98 9.00
C GLN A 158 -12.66 -15.93 7.90
N ARG A 159 -13.39 -14.84 8.19
CA ARG A 159 -13.59 -13.70 7.29
C ARG A 159 -12.27 -13.05 6.89
N PHE A 160 -11.41 -12.72 7.86
CA PHE A 160 -10.12 -12.07 7.58
C PHE A 160 -9.10 -13.02 6.95
N LEU A 161 -9.16 -14.32 7.28
CA LEU A 161 -8.32 -15.33 6.63
C LEU A 161 -8.66 -15.46 5.14
N GLU A 162 -9.95 -15.44 4.81
CA GLU A 162 -10.43 -15.49 3.42
C GLU A 162 -10.07 -14.21 2.65
N GLU A 163 -10.21 -13.03 3.24
CA GLU A 163 -9.72 -11.77 2.65
C GLU A 163 -8.21 -11.82 2.41
N SER A 164 -7.42 -12.30 3.38
CA SER A 164 -5.97 -12.48 3.26
C SER A 164 -5.58 -13.42 2.12
N PHE A 165 -6.39 -14.47 1.91
CA PHE A 165 -6.22 -15.40 0.80
C PHE A 165 -6.55 -14.73 -0.55
N ILE A 166 -7.66 -14.02 -0.64
CA ILE A 166 -8.06 -13.30 -1.86
C ILE A 166 -7.06 -12.19 -2.22
N ASP A 167 -6.47 -11.50 -1.23
CA ASP A 167 -5.36 -10.57 -1.44
C ASP A 167 -4.16 -11.24 -2.14
N MET A 168 -3.76 -12.44 -1.70
CA MET A 168 -2.69 -13.20 -2.38
C MET A 168 -3.07 -13.57 -3.81
N VAL A 169 -4.32 -14.02 -4.03
CA VAL A 169 -4.81 -14.35 -5.37
C VAL A 169 -4.78 -13.12 -6.28
N GLY A 170 -5.28 -11.98 -5.80
CA GLY A 170 -5.27 -10.69 -6.52
C GLY A 170 -3.86 -10.28 -6.89
N SER A 171 -2.94 -10.27 -5.92
CA SER A 171 -1.52 -9.97 -6.11
C SER A 171 -0.87 -10.88 -7.17
N ARG A 172 -1.16 -12.19 -7.15
CA ARG A 172 -0.60 -13.13 -8.13
C ARG A 172 -1.18 -12.90 -9.52
N TRP A 173 -2.49 -12.71 -9.62
CA TRP A 173 -3.16 -12.46 -10.89
C TRP A 173 -2.63 -11.19 -11.54
N GLU A 174 -2.47 -10.12 -10.76
CA GLU A 174 -1.87 -8.87 -11.18
C GLU A 174 -0.42 -9.07 -11.66
N ARG A 175 0.45 -9.59 -10.78
CA ARG A 175 1.91 -9.44 -10.94
C ARG A 175 2.58 -10.61 -11.65
N ASN A 176 2.12 -11.82 -11.38
CA ASN A 176 2.72 -13.03 -11.95
C ASN A 176 2.04 -13.44 -13.26
N LEU A 177 0.72 -13.30 -13.33
CA LEU A 177 -0.08 -13.68 -14.49
C LEU A 177 -0.43 -12.49 -15.40
N LYS A 178 0.01 -11.27 -15.04
CA LYS A 178 -0.16 -10.04 -15.84
C LYS A 178 -1.61 -9.77 -16.25
N GLY A 179 -2.55 -10.17 -15.40
CA GLY A 179 -3.97 -10.02 -15.65
C GLY A 179 -4.55 -10.90 -16.75
N ASP A 180 -3.95 -12.05 -17.07
CA ASP A 180 -4.53 -12.98 -18.05
C ASP A 180 -5.92 -13.47 -17.61
N GLU A 181 -6.97 -13.06 -18.33
CA GLU A 181 -8.35 -13.44 -18.05
C GLU A 181 -8.60 -14.94 -18.30
N ASN A 182 -7.75 -15.59 -19.10
CA ASN A 182 -7.84 -17.02 -19.40
C ASN A 182 -7.11 -17.91 -18.39
N ALA A 183 -6.44 -17.32 -17.39
CA ALA A 183 -5.81 -18.07 -16.31
C ALA A 183 -6.83 -19.01 -15.68
N LYS A 184 -6.44 -20.25 -15.39
CA LYS A 184 -7.29 -21.21 -14.69
C LYS A 184 -7.28 -20.93 -13.20
N ASN A 185 -8.27 -21.45 -12.49
CA ASN A 185 -8.30 -21.36 -11.03
C ASN A 185 -7.05 -21.96 -10.39
N SER A 186 -6.53 -23.07 -10.94
CA SER A 186 -5.27 -23.67 -10.50
C SER A 186 -4.06 -22.74 -10.66
N ASP A 187 -4.05 -21.92 -11.71
CA ASP A 187 -2.97 -20.95 -11.96
C ASP A 187 -3.05 -19.81 -10.94
N LEU A 188 -4.26 -19.37 -10.55
CA LEU A 188 -4.51 -18.29 -9.60
C LEU A 188 -4.07 -18.61 -8.17
N VAL A 189 -4.12 -19.88 -7.77
CA VAL A 189 -3.82 -20.32 -6.39
C VAL A 189 -2.47 -21.05 -6.27
N ASP A 190 -1.63 -20.98 -7.29
CA ASP A 190 -0.31 -21.60 -7.31
C ASP A 190 0.76 -20.70 -6.66
N PHE A 191 0.72 -20.61 -5.33
CA PHE A 191 1.65 -19.77 -4.58
C PHE A 191 2.98 -20.47 -4.30
N GLN A 192 4.05 -19.68 -4.24
CA GLN A 192 5.31 -20.18 -3.69
C GLN A 192 5.16 -20.41 -2.16
N PRO A 193 5.66 -21.53 -1.60
CA PRO A 193 5.38 -21.91 -0.21
C PRO A 193 5.73 -20.86 0.85
N GLN A 194 6.75 -20.03 0.62
CA GLN A 194 7.16 -19.00 1.59
C GLN A 194 6.11 -17.90 1.81
N TYR A 195 5.15 -17.71 0.89
CA TYR A 195 4.05 -16.76 1.12
C TYR A 195 3.05 -17.29 2.14
N LEU A 196 2.96 -18.62 2.31
CA LEU A 196 2.04 -19.24 3.27
C LEU A 196 2.63 -19.30 4.67
N THR A 197 3.96 -19.23 4.83
CA THR A 197 4.63 -19.31 6.15
C THR A 197 4.33 -18.12 7.07
N ARG A 198 3.65 -17.08 6.56
CA ARG A 198 3.17 -15.94 7.35
C ARG A 198 1.94 -16.26 8.21
N TYR A 199 1.22 -17.33 7.91
CA TYR A 199 0.02 -17.73 8.65
C TYR A 199 0.38 -18.52 9.92
N HIS A 200 -0.49 -18.43 10.93
CA HIS A 200 -0.50 -19.40 12.03
C HIS A 200 -0.69 -20.82 11.48
N LYS A 201 -0.14 -21.85 12.15
CA LYS A 201 -0.11 -23.25 11.66
C LYS A 201 -1.50 -23.80 11.23
N ASP A 202 -2.55 -23.44 11.96
CA ASP A 202 -3.90 -23.94 11.68
C ASP A 202 -4.54 -23.18 10.51
N ASP A 203 -4.21 -21.89 10.38
CA ASP A 203 -4.67 -21.04 9.29
C ASP A 203 -3.92 -21.38 7.99
N PHE A 204 -2.62 -21.70 8.08
CA PHE A 204 -1.84 -22.30 7.00
C PHE A 204 -2.52 -23.56 6.48
N LYS A 205 -2.95 -24.45 7.38
CA LYS A 205 -3.64 -25.68 6.98
C LYS A 205 -4.96 -25.35 6.29
N ALA A 206 -5.77 -24.45 6.85
CA ALA A 206 -7.05 -24.05 6.26
C ALA A 206 -6.88 -23.44 4.86
N VAL A 207 -5.91 -22.54 4.67
CA VAL A 207 -5.58 -21.94 3.37
C VAL A 207 -5.05 -23.00 2.40
N SER A 208 -4.22 -23.94 2.85
CA SER A 208 -3.72 -25.03 2.01
C SER A 208 -4.84 -25.96 1.52
N ASP A 209 -5.76 -26.33 2.41
CA ASP A 209 -6.92 -27.14 2.06
C ASP A 209 -7.82 -26.39 1.04
N LEU A 210 -8.02 -25.08 1.23
CA LEU A 210 -8.76 -24.21 0.30
C LEU A 210 -8.10 -24.16 -1.09
N ILE A 211 -6.78 -23.97 -1.14
CA ILE A 211 -6.00 -23.99 -2.39
C ILE A 211 -6.21 -25.30 -3.15
N ASN A 212 -6.12 -26.45 -2.45
CA ASN A 212 -6.29 -27.75 -3.08
C ASN A 212 -7.71 -27.93 -3.63
N LYS A 213 -8.74 -27.52 -2.87
CA LYS A 213 -10.14 -27.55 -3.33
C LYS A 213 -10.35 -26.73 -4.61
N ILE A 214 -9.70 -25.57 -4.72
CA ILE A 214 -9.78 -24.71 -5.91
C ILE A 214 -9.01 -25.30 -7.11
N LYS A 215 -7.89 -26.00 -6.87
CA LYS A 215 -7.13 -26.68 -7.93
C LYS A 215 -7.89 -27.86 -8.54
N GLU A 216 -8.80 -28.46 -7.78
CA GLU A 216 -9.62 -29.62 -8.19
C GLU A 216 -10.92 -29.23 -8.91
N SER A 217 -11.29 -27.94 -8.93
CA SER A 217 -12.52 -27.42 -9.57
C SER A 217 -12.39 -27.12 -11.06
#